data_AF-A0A0M5MNY6-F1
#
_entry.id   AF-A0A0M5MNY6-F1
#
_cell.length_a   1.000
_cell.length_b   1.000
_cell.length_c   1.000
_cell.angle_alpha   90.00
_cell.angle_beta   90.00
_cell.angle_gamma   90.00
#
_symmetry.space_group_name_H-M   'P 1'
#
loop_
_entity.id
_entity.type
_entity.pdbx_description
1 polymer ?
#
loop_
_entity_poly.entity_id
_entity_poly.type
_entity_poly.pdbx_seq_one_letter_code
_entity_poly.pdbx_strand_id
1 'polypeptide(L)' 'MTTTNYNIRLEQELKDSAFSVFESYGLTPSQAIKLFLTQVAQTNTVPLSFDYQARANVKTLDEALETKAVMNTVVSQ' A
#
# COMPACT_ATOMS: atom_id res chain seq x y z
N MET A 1 -4.06 29.78 -14.93
CA MET A 1 -3.93 28.39 -14.48
C MET A 1 -5.04 27.59 -15.12
N THR A 2 -4.73 26.60 -15.96
CA THR A 2 -5.73 25.78 -16.65
C THR A 2 -6.19 24.67 -15.72
N THR A 3 -7.44 24.73 -15.25
CA THR A 3 -8.04 23.65 -14.44
C THR A 3 -8.71 22.65 -15.36
N THR A 4 -8.31 21.38 -15.29
CA THR A 4 -8.95 20.29 -16.05
C THR A 4 -9.84 19.47 -15.13
N ASN A 5 -10.92 18.91 -15.67
CA ASN A 5 -11.79 17.99 -14.93
C ASN A 5 -11.24 16.56 -15.05
N TYR A 6 -11.22 15.82 -13.94
CA TYR A 6 -10.79 14.42 -13.89
C TYR A 6 -11.95 13.56 -13.37
N ASN A 7 -12.45 12.67 -14.22
CA ASN A 7 -13.52 11.73 -13.88
C ASN A 7 -12.93 10.33 -13.69
N ILE A 8 -13.22 9.70 -12.55
CA ILE A 8 -12.76 8.35 -12.21
C ILE A 8 -13.99 7.47 -11.99
N ARG A 9 -14.00 6.27 -12.58
CA ARG A 9 -14.98 5.24 -12.25
C ARG A 9 -14.49 4.45 -11.04
N LEU A 10 -15.36 4.32 -10.05
CA LEU A 10 -15.06 3.69 -8.77
C LEU A 10 -16.25 2.79 -8.41
N GLU A 11 -15.98 1.63 -7.84
CA GLU A 11 -17.01 0.79 -7.22
C GLU A 11 -17.62 1.53 -6.03
N GLN A 12 -18.92 1.33 -5.80
CA GLN A 12 -19.65 2.07 -4.77
C GLN A 12 -19.10 1.80 -3.36
N GLU A 13 -18.81 0.54 -3.03
CA GLU A 13 -18.26 0.16 -1.72
C GLU A 13 -16.88 0.80 -1.46
N LEU A 14 -16.03 0.87 -2.49
CA LEU A 14 -14.73 1.52 -2.40
C LEU A 14 -14.88 3.02 -2.17
N LYS A 15 -15.82 3.65 -2.88
CA LYS A 15 -16.13 5.07 -2.71
C LYS A 15 -16.58 5.35 -1.28
N ASP A 16 -17.57 4.62 -0.77
CA ASP A 16 -18.13 4.87 0.56
C ASP A 16 -17.07 4.66 1.66
N SER A 17 -16.28 3.59 1.56
CA SER A 17 -15.19 3.31 2.50
C SER A 17 -14.11 4.40 2.48
N ALA A 18 -13.60 4.77 1.29
CA ALA A 18 -12.55 5.78 1.17
C ALA A 18 -13.04 7.19 1.57
N PHE A 19 -14.28 7.53 1.23
CA PHE A 19 -14.85 8.85 1.53
C PHE A 19 -15.04 9.03 3.02
N SER A 20 -15.54 8.01 3.73
CA SER A 20 -15.66 8.02 5.19
C SER A 20 -14.31 8.26 5.88
N VAL A 21 -13.24 7.64 5.38
CA VAL A 21 -11.88 7.88 5.87
C VAL A 21 -11.48 9.34 5.65
N PHE A 22 -11.64 9.88 4.44
CA PHE A 22 -11.30 11.27 4.16
C PHE A 22 -12.10 12.27 5.00
N GLU A 23 -13.40 12.02 5.19
CA GLU A 23 -14.27 12.83 6.05
C GLU A 23 -13.82 12.81 7.50
N SER A 24 -13.37 11.65 8.02
CA SER A 24 -12.79 11.55 9.36
C SER A 24 -11.53 12.39 9.53
N TYR A 25 -10.79 12.66 8.45
CA TYR A 25 -9.63 13.56 8.44
C TYR A 25 -10.02 15.02 8.14
N GLY A 26 -11.31 15.31 7.92
CA GLY A 26 -11.79 16.65 7.55
C GLY A 26 -11.42 17.05 6.11
N LEU A 27 -11.09 16.08 5.25
CA LEU A 27 -10.68 16.28 3.87
C LEU A 27 -11.81 15.93 2.92
N THR A 28 -12.01 16.76 1.90
CA THR A 28 -12.89 16.35 0.78
C THR A 28 -12.16 15.33 -0.11
N PRO A 29 -12.88 14.39 -0.74
CA PRO A 29 -12.28 13.42 -1.66
C PRO A 29 -11.44 14.09 -2.77
N SER A 30 -11.93 15.20 -3.33
CA SER A 30 -11.20 15.95 -4.35
C SER A 30 -9.88 16.53 -3.84
N GLN A 31 -9.83 16.98 -2.58
CA GLN A 31 -8.59 17.44 -1.96
C GLN A 31 -7.62 16.28 -1.73
N ALA A 32 -8.10 15.14 -1.23
CA ALA A 32 -7.27 13.96 -1.02
C ALA A 32 -6.63 13.47 -2.34
N ILE A 33 -7.41 13.37 -3.41
CA ILE A 33 -6.91 13.00 -4.75
C ILE A 33 -5.93 14.05 -5.28
N LYS A 34 -6.20 15.35 -5.07
CA LYS A 34 -5.26 16.41 -5.48
C LYS A 34 -3.92 16.31 -4.73
N LEU A 35 -3.95 16.05 -3.43
CA LEU A 35 -2.74 15.83 -2.62
C LEU A 35 -1.98 14.60 -3.11
N PHE A 36 -2.68 13.51 -3.38
CA PHE A 36 -2.09 12.30 -3.94
C PHE A 36 -1.38 12.57 -5.28
N LEU A 37 -2.05 13.21 -6.23
CA LEU A 37 -1.46 13.55 -7.53
C LEU A 37 -0.28 14.52 -7.38
N THR A 38 -0.36 15.47 -6.45
CA THR A 38 0.72 16.42 -6.15
C THR A 38 1.94 15.68 -5.61
N GLN A 39 1.75 14.74 -4.67
CA GLN A 39 2.83 13.92 -4.13
C GLN A 39 3.48 13.09 -5.24
N VAL A 40 2.69 12.40 -6.07
CA VAL A 40 3.20 11.60 -7.20
C VAL A 40 4.02 12.46 -8.16
N ALA A 41 3.54 13.66 -8.49
CA ALA A 41 4.25 14.58 -9.38
C ALA A 41 5.55 15.13 -8.76
N GLN A 42 5.56 15.39 -7.45
CA GLN A 42 6.74 15.90 -6.76
C GLN A 42 7.80 14.83 -6.53
N THR A 43 7.40 13.63 -6.09
CA THR A 43 8.34 12.56 -5.74
C THR A 43 8.64 11.62 -6.90
N ASN A 44 7.95 11.75 -8.03
CA ASN A 44 8.03 10.85 -9.19
C ASN A 44 7.86 9.36 -8.81
N THR A 45 7.18 9.11 -7.70
CA THR A 45 6.90 7.78 -7.17
C THR A 45 5.48 7.74 -6.65
N VAL A 46 4.85 6.57 -6.75
CA VAL A 46 3.49 6.36 -6.27
C VAL A 46 3.56 6.09 -4.77
N PRO A 47 3.02 6.96 -3.89
CA PRO A 47 3.07 6.80 -2.43
C PRO A 47 1.99 5.81 -1.95
N LEU A 48 1.81 4.71 -2.69
CA LEU A 48 1.01 3.58 -2.25
C LEU A 48 2.00 2.54 -1.74
N SER A 49 1.95 2.26 -0.45
CA SER A 49 2.55 1.03 0.06
C SER A 49 1.79 -0.12 -0.56
N PHE A 50 2.39 -0.83 -1.53
CA PHE A 50 1.87 -2.09 -2.07
C PHE A 50 1.96 -3.25 -1.04
N ASP A 51 1.93 -2.92 0.25
CA ASP A 51 1.96 -3.84 1.39
C ASP A 51 0.65 -4.65 1.53
N TYR A 52 -0.30 -4.44 0.60
CA TYR A 52 -1.46 -5.32 0.44
C TYR A 52 -1.07 -6.80 0.24
N GLN A 53 0.19 -7.10 -0.05
CA GLN A 53 0.74 -8.47 -0.14
C GLN A 53 1.40 -9.01 1.15
N ALA A 54 1.56 -8.22 2.23
CA ALA A 54 2.11 -8.74 3.49
C ALA A 54 1.15 -9.74 4.17
N ARG A 55 -0.15 -9.70 3.86
CA ARG A 55 -1.12 -10.73 4.30
C ARG A 55 -1.13 -11.99 3.41
N ALA A 56 -0.55 -11.94 2.21
CA ALA A 56 -0.43 -13.10 1.32
C ALA A 56 0.90 -13.85 1.49
N ASN A 57 1.94 -13.20 2.02
CA ASN A 57 3.27 -13.79 2.24
C ASN A 57 3.60 -14.09 3.72
N VAL A 58 2.60 -14.24 4.60
CA VAL A 58 2.81 -14.80 5.96
C VAL A 58 3.03 -16.33 5.96
N LYS A 59 3.21 -16.97 4.80
CA LYS A 59 3.56 -18.39 4.73
C LYS A 59 5.05 -18.68 4.49
N THR A 60 5.89 -17.70 4.17
CA THR A 60 7.27 -17.97 3.73
C THR A 60 8.37 -17.52 4.71
N LEU A 61 8.03 -16.84 5.81
CA LEU A 61 9.04 -16.46 6.82
C LEU A 61 9.32 -17.55 7.86
N ASP A 62 8.39 -18.47 8.13
CA ASP A 62 8.61 -19.58 9.07
C ASP A 62 9.61 -20.63 8.52
N GLU A 63 9.67 -20.83 7.20
CA GLU A 63 10.55 -21.84 6.59
C GLU A 63 12.03 -21.39 6.43
N ALA A 64 12.32 -20.09 6.57
CA ALA A 64 13.69 -19.57 6.43
C ALA A 64 14.56 -19.73 7.69
N LEU A 65 13.95 -20.03 8.85
CA LEU A 65 14.67 -20.14 10.12
C LEU A 65 15.13 -21.59 10.42
N GLU A 66 14.52 -22.62 9.85
CA GLU A 66 14.87 -24.02 10.17
C GLU A 66 16.04 -24.59 9.35
N THR A 67 16.35 -24.05 8.17
CA THR A 67 17.45 -24.61 7.33
C THR A 67 18.85 -24.25 7.84
N LYS A 68 19.00 -23.35 8.81
CA LYS A 68 20.31 -23.03 9.41
C LYS A 68 20.70 -23.92 10.59
N ALA A 69 19.80 -24.75 11.12
CA ALA A 69 20.12 -25.60 12.27
C ALA A 69 20.82 -26.91 11.87
N VAL A 70 20.56 -27.46 10.68
CA VAL A 70 21.03 -28.82 10.31
C VAL A 70 22.49 -28.84 9.83
N MET A 71 23.06 -27.72 9.40
CA MET A 71 24.47 -27.67 8.94
C MET A 71 25.51 -27.59 10.07
N ASN A 72 25.12 -27.32 11.33
CA ASN A 72 26.07 -27.23 12.45
C ASN A 72 26.28 -28.55 13.23
N THR A 73 25.60 -29.64 12.87
CA THR A 73 25.77 -30.95 13.54
C THR A 73 26.62 -31.95 12.74
N VAL A 74 26.90 -31.70 11.46
CA VAL A 74 27.67 -32.64 10.61
C VAL A 74 29.17 -32.33 10.53
N VAL A 75 29.64 -31.27 11.20
CA VAL A 75 31.08 -30.90 11.26
C VAL A 75 31.74 -31.38 12.56
N SER A 76 31.05 -32.19 13.36
CA SER A 76 31.61 -32.80 14.56
C SER A 76 31.18 -34.26 14.71
N GLN A 77 31.63 -35.08 13.76
CA GLN A 77 32.00 -36.48 14.02
C GLN A 77 33.04 -36.95 13.00
#